data_AF-A0A368B139-F1
#
_entry.id   AF-A0A368B139-F1
#
_cell.length_a   1.000
_cell.length_b   1.000
_cell.length_c   1.000
_cell.angle_alpha   90.00
_cell.angle_beta   90.00
_cell.angle_gamma   90.00
#
_symmetry.space_group_name_H-M   'P 1'
#
loop_
_entity.id
_entity.type
_entity.pdbx_description
1 polymer ?
#
loop_
_entity_poly.entity_id
_entity_poly.type
_entity_poly.pdbx_seq_one_letter_code
_entity_poly.pdbx_strand_id
1 'polypeptide(L)' 'MKDDKMKIMCKWCNVSINCHIVSEEVSDHHGAYGIDSVKMAKIKIHKHFKGRNYCKGSDRTITTPKDKINDNKVHYQ' A
#
# COMPACT_ATOMS: atom_id res chain seq x y z
N MET A 1 -16.14 -13.60 0.75
CA MET A 1 -14.99 -12.83 1.26
C MET A 1 -14.83 -11.64 0.34
N LYS A 2 -15.00 -10.41 0.85
CA LYS A 2 -14.88 -9.21 0.02
C LYS A 2 -13.41 -9.09 -0.35
N ASP A 3 -13.11 -9.32 -1.62
CA ASP A 3 -11.87 -8.93 -2.25
C ASP A 3 -11.79 -7.40 -2.14
N ASP A 4 -11.19 -6.90 -1.06
CA ASP A 4 -10.83 -5.48 -0.86
C ASP A 4 -9.76 -5.12 -1.91
N LYS A 5 -10.19 -5.07 -3.17
CA LYS A 5 -9.42 -4.69 -4.34
C LYS A 5 -9.22 -3.19 -4.28
N MET A 6 -8.11 -2.80 -3.66
CA MET A 6 -7.64 -1.43 -3.63
C MET A 6 -7.01 -1.06 -4.98
N LYS A 7 -7.22 0.19 -5.42
CA LYS A 7 -6.46 0.77 -6.53
C LYS A 7 -5.32 1.63 -5.98
N ILE A 8 -4.10 1.31 -6.37
CA ILE A 8 -2.92 2.10 -6.03
C ILE A 8 -2.39 2.76 -7.29
N MET A 9 -1.98 4.02 -7.19
CA MET A 9 -1.29 4.70 -8.27
C MET A 9 0.21 4.47 -8.17
N CYS A 10 0.80 3.83 -9.19
CA CYS A 10 2.24 3.81 -9.34
C CYS A 10 2.73 5.18 -9.79
N LYS A 11 3.49 5.89 -8.94
CA LYS A 11 4.01 7.23 -9.28
C LYS A 11 4.97 7.18 -10.47
N TRP A 12 5.73 6.10 -10.61
CA TRP A 12 6.71 5.94 -11.69
C TRP A 12 6.06 5.63 -13.05
N CYS A 13 4.97 4.87 -13.04
CA CYS A 13 4.27 4.45 -14.23
C CYS A 13 3.07 5.33 -14.58
N ASN A 14 2.60 6.15 -13.63
CA ASN A 14 1.36 6.93 -13.72
C ASN A 14 0.13 6.09 -14.09
N VAL A 15 0.12 4.83 -13.65
CA VAL A 15 -0.99 3.89 -13.88
C VAL A 15 -1.59 3.47 -12.54
N SER A 16 -2.91 3.32 -12.53
CA SER A 16 -3.63 2.70 -11.42
C SER A 16 -3.60 1.19 -11.57
N ILE A 17 -3.14 0.50 -10.53
CA ILE A 17 -3.08 -0.97 -10.48
C ILE A 17 -3.97 -1.49 -9.38
N ASN A 18 -4.65 -2.60 -9.67
CA ASN A 18 -5.40 -3.32 -8.65
C ASN A 18 -4.42 -4.07 -7.76
N CYS A 19 -4.51 -3.82 -6.46
CA CYS A 19 -3.71 -4.43 -5.41
C CYS A 19 -4.65 -4.98 -4.34
N HIS A 20 -4.10 -5.74 -3.39
CA HIS A 20 -4.86 -6.26 -2.26
C HIS A 20 -4.03 -6.20 -0.99
N ILE A 21 -4.72 -6.09 0.13
CA ILE A 21 -4.13 -6.16 1.46
C ILE A 21 -3.84 -7.63 1.75
N VAL A 22 -2.59 -7.94 2.10
CA VAL A 22 -2.14 -9.29 2.45
C VAL A 22 -2.21 -9.51 3.96
N SER A 23 -1.98 -8.46 4.75
CA SER A 23 -2.03 -8.53 6.21
C SER A 23 -2.31 -7.17 6.81
N GLU A 24 -2.84 -7.17 8.01
CA GLU A 24 -3.02 -5.97 8.83
C GLU A 24 -2.25 -6.18 10.13
N GLU A 25 -1.50 -5.19 10.55
CA GLU A 25 -0.71 -5.21 11.78
C GLU A 25 -1.00 -3.95 12.59
N VAL A 26 -1.05 -4.07 13.92
CA VAL A 26 -1.16 -2.91 14.81
C VAL A 26 0.25 -2.57 15.24
N SER A 27 0.66 -1.33 15.00
CA SER A 27 1.94 -0.82 15.46
C SER A 27 1.66 0.15 16.61
N ASP A 28 2.06 -0.25 17.81
CA ASP A 28 1.99 0.60 18.98
C ASP A 28 3.23 1.50 19.05
N HIS A 29 3.01 2.81 19.13
CA HIS A 29 4.06 3.79 19.33
C HIS A 29 3.98 4.30 20.77
N HIS A 30 5.01 4.06 21.56
CA HIS A 30 5.09 4.59 22.93
C HIS A 30 5.62 6.01 22.86
N GLY A 31 4.71 6.99 22.90
CA GLY A 31 5.04 8.41 22.99
C GLY A 31 5.12 8.89 24.43
N ALA A 32 5.58 10.13 24.63
CA ALA A 32 5.70 10.75 25.95
C ALA A 32 4.35 10.96 26.68
N TYR A 33 3.22 10.89 25.96
CA TYR A 33 1.86 11.12 26.48
C TYR A 33 0.94 9.89 26.40
N GLY A 34 1.45 8.70 26.04
CA GLY A 34 0.65 7.48 25.95
C GLY A 34 1.06 6.53 24.83
N ILE A 35 0.24 5.49 24.64
CA ILE A 35 0.38 4.50 23.57
C ILE A 35 -0.52 4.92 22.40
N ASP A 36 0.08 5.31 21.28
CA ASP A 36 -0.63 5.53 20.02
C ASP A 36 -0.60 4.25 19.18
N SER A 37 -1.74 3.55 19.10
CA SER A 37 -1.89 2.34 18.30
C SER A 37 -2.31 2.69 16.86
N VAL A 38 -1.39 2.56 15.91
CA VAL A 38 -1.67 2.80 14.49
C VAL A 38 -1.88 1.47 13.77
N LYS A 39 -3.04 1.31 13.13
CA LYS A 39 -3.30 0.17 12.23
C LYS A 39 -2.53 0.37 10.93
N MET A 40 -1.57 -0.51 10.68
CA MET A 40 -0.81 -0.61 9.44
C MET A 40 -1.39 -1.74 8.58
N ALA A 41 -1.37 -1.58 7.27
CA ALA A 41 -1.73 -2.64 6.33
C ALA A 41 -0.55 -2.93 5.40
N LYS A 42 -0.23 -4.22 5.26
CA LYS A 42 0.68 -4.75 4.25
C LYS A 42 -0.08 -4.97 2.97
N ILE A 43 0.34 -4.28 1.93
CA ILE A 43 -0.30 -4.30 0.63
C ILE A 43 0.67 -4.93 -0.35
N LYS A 44 0.19 -5.94 -1.09
CA LYS A 44 0.97 -6.53 -2.18
C LYS A 44 0.66 -5.83 -3.50
N ILE A 45 1.72 -5.28 -4.08
CA ILE A 45 1.74 -4.62 -5.37
C ILE A 45 2.14 -5.65 -6.41
N HIS A 46 1.23 -5.95 -7.33
CA HIS A 46 1.49 -6.91 -8.39
C HIS A 46 2.43 -6.34 -9.47
N LYS A 47 3.06 -7.27 -10.20
CA LYS A 47 3.84 -7.01 -11.40
C LYS A 47 3.05 -6.16 -12.39
N HIS A 48 3.61 -5.05 -12.84
CA HIS A 48 3.03 -4.26 -13.93
C HIS A 48 4.12 -3.64 -14.80
N PHE A 49 3.72 -3.28 -16.01
CA PHE A 49 4.63 -2.81 -17.06
C PHE A 49 4.32 -1.35 -17.42
N LYS A 50 5.35 -0.62 -17.82
CA LYS A 50 5.25 0.71 -18.45
C LYS A 50 5.76 0.59 -19.88
N GLY A 51 4.85 0.48 -20.84
CA GLY A 51 5.20 0.16 -22.22
C GLY A 51 5.84 -1.24 -22.29
N ARG A 52 7.06 -1.32 -22.83
CA ARG A 52 7.85 -2.57 -22.91
C ARG A 52 8.70 -2.88 -21.67
N ASN A 53 8.81 -1.94 -20.73
CA ASN A 53 9.69 -2.06 -19.58
C ASN A 53 8.92 -2.49 -18.33
N TYR A 54 9.54 -3.34 -17.52
CA TYR A 54 9.03 -3.71 -16.21
C TYR A 54 9.10 -2.53 -15.24
N CYS A 55 8.05 -2.32 -14.44
CA CYS A 55 8.11 -1.31 -13.39
C CYS A 55 9.05 -1.79 -12.28
N LYS A 56 10.14 -1.05 -12.05
CA LYS A 56 11.11 -1.31 -10.96
C LYS A 56 10.44 -1.37 -9.58
N GLY A 57 9.32 -0.67 -9.45
CA GLY A 57 8.53 -0.63 -8.24
C GLY A 57 7.47 -1.73 -8.10
N SER A 58 7.35 -2.65 -9.03
CA SER A 58 6.31 -3.69 -8.99
C SER A 58 6.80 -4.99 -8.36
N ASP A 59 5.89 -5.86 -7.93
CA ASP A 59 6.18 -7.09 -7.15
C ASP A 59 6.75 -6.86 -5.76
N ARG A 60 6.27 -5.83 -5.06
CA ARG A 60 6.70 -5.56 -3.69
C ARG A 60 5.53 -5.47 -2.74
N THR A 61 5.81 -5.73 -1.49
CA THR A 61 4.89 -5.46 -0.40
C THR A 61 5.24 -4.11 0.20
N ILE A 62 4.26 -3.22 0.32
CA ILE A 62 4.42 -1.95 1.04
C ILE A 62 3.61 -2.01 2.33
N THR A 63 4.09 -1.37 3.38
CA THR A 63 3.34 -1.18 4.62
C THR A 63 2.92 0.28 4.70
N THR A 64 1.64 0.54 4.89
CA THR A 64 1.10 1.90 5.03
C THR A 64 0.02 1.93 6.11
N PRO A 65 -0.18 3.05 6.82
CA PRO A 65 -1.31 3.20 7.74
C PRO A 65 -2.63 2.97 7.00
N LYS A 66 -3.52 2.15 7.58
CA LYS A 66 -4.82 1.79 6.98
C LYS A 66 -5.68 3.03 6.70
N ASP A 67 -5.60 4.04 7.56
CA ASP A 67 -6.29 5.32 7.38
C ASP A 67 -5.91 6.02 6.06
N LYS A 68 -4.67 5.86 5.59
CA LYS A 68 -4.17 6.49 4.36
C LYS A 68 -4.50 5.71 3.08
N ILE A 69 -5.09 4.53 3.21
CA ILE A 69 -5.43 3.64 2.07
C ILE A 69 -6.67 4.12 1.33
N ASN A 70 -7.63 4.71 2.05
CA ASN A 70 -8.94 5.06 1.53
C ASN A 70 -8.91 6.18 0.46
N ASP A 71 -7.79 6.91 0.37
CA ASP A 71 -7.72 8.10 -0.47
C ASP A 71 -7.24 7.84 -1.91
N ASN A 72 -7.00 6.59 -2.34
CA ASN A 72 -6.33 6.25 -3.61
C ASN A 72 -4.94 6.91 -3.81
N LYS A 73 -4.42 7.62 -2.80
CA LYS A 73 -3.16 8.39 -2.80
C LYS A 73 -2.00 7.62 -2.18
N VAL A 74 -2.03 6.29 -2.18
CA VAL A 74 -0.85 5.52 -1.79
C VAL A 74 0.17 5.61 -2.94
N HIS A 75 0.98 6.66 -2.91
CA HIS A 75 2.06 6.85 -3.87
C HIS A 75 3.26 6.04 -3.40
N TYR A 76 3.64 5.04 -4.18
CA TYR A 76 4.86 4.28 -3.95
C TYR A 76 5.85 4.56 -5.08
N GLN A 77 7.12 4.76 -4.70
CA GLN A 77 8.22 5.18 -5.57
C GLN A 77 9.08 3.99 -5.96
#